data_AF-A0A086A2Y1-F1
#
_entry.id   AF-A0A086A2Y1-F1
#
_cell.length_a   1.000
_cell.length_b   1.000
_cell.length_c   1.000
_cell.angle_alpha   90.00
_cell.angle_beta   90.00
_cell.angle_gamma   90.00
#
_symmetry.space_group_name_H-M   'P 1'
#
loop_
_entity.id
_entity.type
_entity.pdbx_description
1 polymer ?
#
loop_
_entity_poly.entity_id
_entity_poly.type
_entity_poly.pdbx_seq_one_letter_code
_entity_poly.pdbx_strand_id
1 'polypeptide(L)'
;MKKNRKLILTFVLPITIILFGTITKWHYVYIEDGPSDFIYGFPLPFICGGWFTSFSLQIFVTELVFDFFIYSIICFTVILLTDNYLKPIKVKKYLKFGLYGLAILTILFYGIILFSNPNILFKIKRNFNYKETQSGYQFMWQQKNKE
;
A
#
# COMPACT_ATOMS: atom_id res chain seq x y z
N MET A 1 9.55 -32.96 7.60
CA MET A 1 9.25 -32.08 6.44
C MET A 1 9.99 -30.75 6.63
N LYS A 2 11.13 -30.53 5.96
CA LYS A 2 11.93 -29.30 6.13
C LYS A 2 11.17 -28.16 5.44
N LYS A 3 10.38 -27.40 6.21
CA LYS A 3 9.63 -26.24 5.72
C LYS A 3 10.62 -25.23 5.14
N ASN A 4 10.60 -25.03 3.83
CA ASN A 4 11.53 -24.13 3.15
C ASN A 4 11.12 -22.67 3.38
N ARG A 5 11.35 -22.18 4.61
CA ARG A 5 11.04 -20.80 5.04
C ARG A 5 11.61 -19.75 4.08
N LYS A 6 12.79 -20.01 3.50
CA LYS A 6 13.42 -19.15 2.48
C LYS A 6 12.57 -19.01 1.21
N LEU A 7 11.91 -20.08 0.75
CA LEU A 7 11.07 -20.03 -0.45
C LEU A 7 9.80 -19.23 -0.19
N ILE A 8 9.17 -19.43 0.98
CA ILE A 8 7.98 -18.68 1.38
C ILE A 8 8.29 -17.18 1.44
N LEU A 9 9.36 -16.78 2.13
CA LEU A 9 9.79 -15.37 2.20
C LEU A 9 10.08 -14.75 0.84
N THR A 10 10.62 -15.54 -0.10
CA THR A 10 10.89 -15.09 -1.49
C THR A 10 9.61 -14.77 -2.26
N PHE A 11 8.48 -15.40 -1.94
CA PHE A 11 7.17 -15.12 -2.58
C PHE A 11 6.37 -14.04 -1.85
N VAL A 12 6.51 -13.97 -0.53
CA VAL A 12 5.79 -12.99 0.29
C VAL A 12 6.12 -11.57 -0.17
N LEU A 13 7.41 -11.23 -0.30
CA LEU A 13 7.85 -9.88 -0.68
C LEU A 13 7.21 -9.35 -1.98
N PRO A 14 7.34 -10.03 -3.15
CA PRO A 14 6.76 -9.52 -4.38
C PRO A 14 5.22 -9.46 -4.32
N ILE A 15 4.55 -10.40 -3.64
CA ILE A 15 3.08 -10.37 -3.49
C ILE A 15 2.64 -9.20 -2.61
N THR A 16 3.35 -8.94 -1.51
CA THR A 16 3.10 -7.79 -0.64
C THR A 16 3.21 -6.48 -1.43
N ILE A 17 4.25 -6.32 -2.25
CA ILE A 17 4.46 -5.12 -3.07
C ILE A 17 3.30 -4.93 -4.05
N ILE A 18 2.88 -6.00 -4.74
CA ILE A 18 1.78 -5.94 -5.71
C ILE A 18 0.47 -5.58 -5.01
N LEU A 19 0.15 -6.22 -3.89
CA LEU A 19 -1.10 -5.96 -3.14
C LEU A 19 -1.11 -4.56 -2.53
N PHE A 20 0.00 -4.13 -1.93
CA PHE A 20 0.15 -2.80 -1.36
C PHE A 20 -0.01 -1.70 -2.43
N GLY A 21 0.47 -1.94 -3.65
CA GLY A 21 0.26 -1.01 -4.76
C GLY A 21 -1.18 -1.03 -5.31
N THR A 22 -1.75 -2.21 -5.52
CA THR A 22 -3.05 -2.31 -6.19
C THR A 22 -4.22 -1.93 -5.30
N ILE A 23 -4.22 -2.37 -4.04
CA ILE A 23 -5.36 -2.21 -3.14
C ILE A 23 -5.04 -1.08 -2.16
N THR A 24 -5.83 -0.01 -2.22
CA THR A 24 -5.81 1.03 -1.19
C THR A 24 -7.24 1.34 -0.75
N LYS A 25 -7.38 1.79 0.49
CA LYS A 25 -8.66 2.27 1.00
C LYS A 25 -8.64 3.79 0.93
N TRP A 26 -9.72 4.38 0.45
CA TRP A 26 -9.94 5.81 0.56
C TRP A 26 -10.84 6.09 1.76
N HIS A 27 -10.53 7.16 2.46
CA HIS A 27 -11.30 7.66 3.59
C HIS A 27 -11.67 9.10 3.28
N TYR A 28 -12.96 9.40 3.29
CA TYR A 28 -13.45 10.77 3.28
C TYR A 28 -13.52 11.26 4.72
N VAL A 29 -12.78 12.32 5.00
CA VAL A 29 -12.53 12.75 6.38
C VAL A 29 -12.79 14.23 6.55
N TYR A 30 -13.34 14.57 7.71
CA TYR A 30 -13.42 15.94 8.18
C TYR A 30 -12.24 16.20 9.11
N ILE A 31 -11.40 17.17 8.79
CA ILE A 31 -10.27 17.57 9.63
C ILE A 31 -10.73 18.69 10.55
N GLU A 32 -10.41 18.58 11.84
CA GLU A 32 -10.87 19.54 12.86
C GLU A 32 -10.42 20.98 12.55
N ASP A 33 -9.23 21.14 11.95
CA ASP A 33 -8.62 22.43 11.60
C ASP A 33 -8.49 22.64 10.07
N GLY A 34 -9.24 21.91 9.24
CA GLY A 34 -9.02 21.91 7.78
C GLY A 34 -10.25 21.60 6.93
N PRO A 35 -10.14 21.76 5.60
CA PRO A 35 -11.21 21.40 4.67
C PRO A 35 -11.44 19.88 4.67
N SER A 36 -12.68 19.43 4.41
CA SER A 36 -12.96 18.01 4.18
C SER A 36 -12.21 17.50 2.96
N ASP A 37 -11.49 16.39 3.09
CA ASP A 37 -10.66 15.87 2.01
C ASP A 37 -10.62 14.34 1.97
N PHE A 38 -10.12 13.80 0.87
CA PHE A 38 -9.86 12.37 0.71
C PHE A 38 -8.43 12.06 1.17
N ILE A 39 -8.32 11.15 2.11
CA ILE A 39 -7.05 10.55 2.51
C ILE A 39 -7.02 9.08 2.08
N TYR A 40 -5.84 8.60 1.73
CA TYR A 40 -5.65 7.26 1.17
C TYR A 40 -4.68 6.45 2.02
N GLY A 41 -5.01 5.18 2.23
CA GLY A 41 -4.16 4.21 2.92
C GLY A 41 -4.97 3.10 3.57
N PHE A 42 -4.34 1.98 3.90
CA PHE A 42 -5.01 0.85 4.53
C PHE A 42 -3.99 -0.03 5.28
N PRO A 43 -4.17 -0.28 6.58
CA PRO A 43 -5.26 0.17 7.45
C PRO A 43 -5.20 1.64 7.89
N LEU A 44 -4.04 2.29 7.85
CA LEU A 44 -3.88 3.69 8.26
C LEU A 44 -3.72 4.60 7.04
N PRO A 45 -4.36 5.78 7.01
CA PRO A 45 -4.18 6.70 5.91
C PRO A 45 -2.76 7.31 5.93
N PHE A 46 -1.99 7.08 4.87
CA PHE A 46 -0.60 7.51 4.75
C PHE A 46 -0.37 8.55 3.65
N ILE A 47 -1.34 8.77 2.75
CA ILE A 47 -1.33 9.83 1.73
C ILE A 47 -2.46 10.82 1.99
N CYS A 48 -2.14 12.11 1.91
CA CYS A 48 -3.08 13.21 2.05
C CYS A 48 -2.72 14.38 1.14
N GLY A 49 -3.71 15.15 0.68
CA GLY A 49 -3.49 16.47 0.09
C GLY A 49 -2.97 17.46 1.15
N GLY A 50 -2.05 18.34 0.78
CA GLY A 50 -1.60 19.41 1.65
C GLY A 50 -2.51 20.63 1.55
N TRP A 51 -3.09 21.04 2.68
CA TRP A 51 -4.05 22.16 2.72
C TRP A 51 -3.41 23.53 2.84
N PHE A 52 -2.22 23.62 3.44
CA PHE A 52 -1.50 24.90 3.66
C PHE A 52 -0.54 25.27 2.54
N THR A 53 -0.19 24.30 1.69
CA THR A 53 0.70 24.47 0.53
C THR A 53 -0.05 23.96 -0.69
N SER A 54 -0.53 24.89 -1.53
CA SER A 54 -1.33 24.61 -2.72
C SER A 54 -0.74 23.45 -3.53
N PHE A 55 -1.55 22.41 -3.76
CA PHE A 55 -1.19 21.27 -4.60
C PHE A 55 -0.01 20.40 -4.10
N SER A 56 0.30 20.44 -2.80
CA SER A 56 1.30 19.54 -2.23
C SER A 56 0.70 18.18 -1.84
N LEU A 57 1.48 17.11 -1.99
CA LEU A 57 1.10 15.77 -1.57
C LEU A 57 1.90 15.42 -0.32
N GLN A 58 1.21 15.12 0.78
CA GLN A 58 1.83 14.75 2.05
C GLN A 58 1.85 13.22 2.19
N ILE A 59 3.03 12.67 2.44
CA ILE A 59 3.23 11.24 2.69
C ILE A 59 3.71 11.07 4.12
N PHE A 60 2.99 10.25 4.88
CA PHE A 60 3.33 9.92 6.26
C PHE A 60 4.11 8.61 6.32
N VAL A 61 5.39 8.70 6.69
CA VAL A 61 6.33 7.57 6.60
C VAL A 61 6.01 6.49 7.63
N THR A 62 5.64 6.86 8.86
CA THR A 62 5.34 5.88 9.92
C THR A 62 4.13 5.01 9.56
N GLU A 63 3.08 5.66 9.08
CA GLU A 63 1.83 5.05 8.67
C GLU A 63 2.04 4.17 7.42
N LEU A 64 2.83 4.63 6.44
CA LEU A 64 3.20 3.85 5.27
C LEU A 64 3.96 2.57 5.65
N VAL A 65 4.96 2.68 6.54
CA VAL A 65 5.74 1.52 7.00
C VAL A 65 4.84 0.55 7.78
N PHE A 66 3.96 1.06 8.63
CA PHE A 66 3.02 0.24 9.38
C PHE A 66 2.08 -0.54 8.45
N ASP A 67 1.49 0.13 7.46
CA ASP A 67 0.63 -0.50 6.47
C ASP A 67 1.38 -1.59 5.70
N PHE A 68 2.61 -1.30 5.25
CA PHE A 68 3.44 -2.30 4.58
C PHE A 68 3.67 -3.55 5.44
N PHE A 69 3.91 -3.38 6.75
CA PHE A 69 4.03 -4.52 7.67
C PHE A 69 2.73 -5.32 7.77
N ILE A 70 1.58 -4.67 7.85
CA ILE A 70 0.26 -5.34 7.89
C ILE A 70 0.03 -6.17 6.63
N TYR A 71 0.26 -5.59 5.44
CA TYR A 71 0.16 -6.33 4.19
C TYR A 71 1.13 -7.52 4.15
N SER A 72 2.36 -7.34 4.63
CA SER A 72 3.36 -8.40 4.71
C SER A 72 2.91 -9.56 5.61
N ILE A 73 2.33 -9.26 6.77
CA ILE A 73 1.79 -10.27 7.70
C ILE A 73 0.60 -11.01 7.08
N ILE A 74 -0.31 -10.30 6.42
CA ILE A 74 -1.46 -10.91 5.73
C ILE A 74 -0.97 -11.86 4.64
N CYS A 75 -0.06 -11.41 3.77
CA CYS A 75 0.50 -12.23 2.69
C CYS A 75 1.23 -13.45 3.24
N PHE A 76 2.03 -13.27 4.29
CA PHE A 76 2.73 -14.36 4.97
C PHE A 76 1.76 -15.40 5.50
N THR A 77 0.70 -14.96 6.17
CA THR A 77 -0.35 -15.85 6.69
C THR A 77 -1.03 -16.62 5.57
N VAL A 78 -1.44 -15.96 4.48
CA VAL A 78 -2.10 -16.61 3.33
C VAL A 78 -1.19 -17.66 2.68
N ILE A 79 0.09 -17.34 2.47
CA ILE A 79 1.05 -18.27 1.85
C ILE A 79 1.33 -19.45 2.79
N LEU A 80 1.47 -19.21 4.10
CA LEU A 80 1.63 -20.28 5.08
C LEU A 80 0.44 -21.22 5.14
N LEU A 81 -0.79 -20.69 5.10
CA LEU A 81 -2.00 -21.48 5.06
C LEU A 81 -2.09 -22.30 3.77
N THR A 82 -1.76 -21.70 2.63
CA THR A 82 -1.77 -22.39 1.32
C THR A 82 -0.78 -23.56 1.28
N ASP A 83 0.44 -23.36 1.80
CA ASP A 83 1.48 -24.40 1.89
C ASP A 83 1.09 -25.54 2.84
N ASN A 84 0.38 -25.22 3.93
CA ASN A 84 -0.04 -26.20 4.93
C ASN A 84 -1.29 -27.00 4.53
N TYR A 85 -2.30 -26.37 3.91
CA TYR A 85 -3.63 -26.97 3.74
C TYR A 85 -3.94 -27.48 2.33
N LEU A 86 -3.40 -26.86 1.27
CA LEU A 86 -3.80 -27.18 -0.10
C LEU A 86 -2.81 -28.12 -0.78
N LYS A 87 -1.59 -27.64 -1.08
CA LYS A 87 -0.50 -28.44 -1.69
C LYS A 87 0.85 -27.77 -1.38
N PRO A 88 1.94 -28.55 -1.21
CA PRO A 88 3.27 -27.98 -1.08
C PRO A 88 3.63 -27.18 -2.32
N ILE A 89 4.03 -25.92 -2.13
CA ILE A 89 4.29 -24.98 -3.22
C ILE A 89 5.54 -25.43 -3.99
N LYS A 90 5.35 -26.07 -5.16
CA LYS A 90 6.44 -26.38 -6.09
C LYS A 90 6.77 -25.15 -6.93
N VAL A 91 7.85 -24.48 -6.59
CA VAL A 91 8.30 -23.25 -7.24
C VAL A 91 8.89 -23.54 -8.61
N LYS A 92 8.20 -23.14 -9.68
CA LYS A 92 8.77 -23.10 -11.04
C LYS A 92 9.56 -21.80 -11.23
N LYS A 93 10.72 -21.88 -11.88
CA LYS A 93 11.62 -20.73 -12.11
C LYS A 93 10.92 -19.55 -12.82
N TYR A 94 10.05 -19.86 -13.78
CA TYR A 94 9.27 -18.86 -14.53
C TYR A 94 8.30 -18.06 -13.65
N LEU A 95 7.63 -18.73 -12.69
CA LEU A 95 6.69 -18.04 -11.79
C LEU A 95 7.42 -17.05 -10.89
N LYS A 96 8.59 -17.42 -10.38
CA LYS A 96 9.42 -16.49 -9.60
C LYS A 96 9.82 -15.28 -10.45
N PHE A 97 10.28 -15.51 -11.68
CA PHE A 97 10.69 -14.40 -12.56
C PHE A 97 9.53 -13.46 -12.90
N GLY A 98 8.35 -14.00 -13.23
CA GLY A 98 7.17 -13.18 -13.52
C GLY A 98 6.71 -12.35 -12.33
N LEU A 99 6.70 -12.93 -11.13
CA LEU A 99 6.26 -12.25 -9.90
C LEU A 99 7.20 -11.10 -9.52
N TYR A 100 8.52 -11.33 -9.62
CA TYR A 100 9.51 -10.27 -9.41
C TYR A 100 9.44 -9.20 -10.50
N GLY A 101 9.18 -9.57 -11.75
CA GLY A 101 8.97 -8.62 -12.84
C GLY A 101 7.79 -7.67 -12.55
N LEU A 102 6.65 -8.21 -12.12
CA LEU A 102 5.48 -7.40 -11.73
C LEU A 102 5.75 -6.53 -10.50
N ALA A 103 6.48 -7.05 -9.50
CA ALA A 103 6.86 -6.27 -8.33
C ALA A 103 7.81 -5.11 -8.70
N ILE A 104 8.75 -5.32 -9.61
CA ILE A 104 9.64 -4.24 -10.09
C ILE A 104 8.84 -3.21 -10.89
N LEU A 105 7.93 -3.66 -11.76
CA LEU A 105 7.10 -2.76 -12.56
C LEU A 105 6.21 -1.87 -11.69
N THR A 106 5.60 -2.43 -10.64
CA THR A 106 4.80 -1.68 -9.68
C THR A 106 5.64 -0.63 -8.95
N ILE A 107 6.84 -1.00 -8.44
CA ILE A 107 7.75 -0.04 -7.82
C ILE A 107 8.15 1.09 -8.78
N LEU A 108 8.50 0.76 -10.02
CA LEU A 108 8.87 1.76 -11.03
C LEU A 108 7.72 2.73 -11.33
N PHE A 109 6.50 2.21 -11.45
CA PHE A 109 5.32 3.03 -11.66
C PHE A 109 5.12 4.05 -10.52
N TYR A 110 5.25 3.63 -9.26
CA TYR A 110 5.19 4.55 -8.12
C TYR A 110 6.36 5.52 -8.06
N GLY A 111 7.57 5.05 -8.36
CA GLY A 111 8.77 5.90 -8.40
C GLY A 111 8.61 7.06 -9.39
N ILE A 112 8.02 6.79 -10.56
CA ILE A 112 7.73 7.82 -11.57
C ILE A 112 6.69 8.82 -11.04
N ILE A 113 5.58 8.35 -10.46
CA ILE A 113 4.54 9.24 -9.91
C ILE A 113 5.11 10.17 -8.84
N LEU A 114 5.96 9.63 -7.95
CA LEU A 114 6.61 10.42 -6.92
C LEU A 114 7.58 11.44 -7.52
N PHE A 115 8.40 11.03 -8.50
CA PHE A 115 9.36 11.95 -9.12
C PHE A 115 8.71 13.03 -9.99
N SER A 116 7.54 12.74 -10.59
CA SER A 116 6.79 13.70 -11.40
C SER A 116 6.09 14.79 -10.60
N ASN A 117 5.91 14.63 -9.28
CA ASN A 117 5.26 15.63 -8.45
C ASN A 117 6.30 16.42 -7.64
N PRO A 118 6.61 17.68 -8.02
CA PRO A 118 7.63 18.48 -7.33
C PRO A 118 7.23 18.92 -5.92
N ASN A 119 5.96 18.79 -5.54
CA ASN A 119 5.41 19.30 -4.28
C ASN A 119 5.14 18.18 -3.27
N ILE A 120 5.99 17.16 -3.20
CA ILE A 120 5.85 16.09 -2.20
C ILE A 120 6.51 16.52 -0.89
N LEU A 121 5.73 16.45 0.19
CA LEU A 121 6.18 16.71 1.55
C LEU A 121 6.18 15.41 2.34
N PHE A 122 7.36 14.93 2.73
CA PHE A 122 7.49 13.78 3.61
C PHE A 122 7.37 14.23 5.06
N LYS A 123 6.40 13.68 5.78
CA LYS A 123 6.24 13.87 7.22
C LYS A 123 6.46 12.56 7.95
N ILE A 124 7.13 12.61 9.09
CA ILE A 124 7.44 11.39 9.87
C ILE A 124 6.15 10.77 10.42
N LYS A 125 5.26 11.59 10.97
CA LYS A 125 4.00 11.17 11.59
C LYS A 125 2.91 12.18 11.28
N ARG A 126 1.66 11.73 11.19
CA ARG A 126 0.51 12.62 11.08
C ARG A 126 0.37 13.52 12.30
N ASN A 127 0.13 14.81 12.06
CA ASN A 127 0.06 15.85 13.08
C ASN A 127 -1.36 16.43 13.30
N PHE A 128 -2.39 15.82 12.72
CA PHE A 128 -3.78 16.29 12.83
C PHE A 128 -4.72 15.13 13.18
N ASN A 129 -5.82 15.50 13.83
CA ASN A 129 -6.97 14.64 14.07
C ASN A 129 -7.99 14.81 12.94
N TYR A 130 -8.70 13.73 12.65
CA TYR A 130 -9.75 13.72 11.65
C TYR A 130 -10.88 12.80 12.09
N LYS A 131 -12.07 13.09 11.61
CA LYS A 131 -13.25 12.25 11.79
C LYS A 131 -13.62 11.63 10.46
N GLU A 132 -13.59 10.30 10.41
CA GLU A 132 -14.00 9.54 9.23
C GLU A 132 -15.53 9.59 9.09
N THR A 133 -16.00 10.07 7.95
CA THR A 133 -17.44 10.15 7.63
C THR A 133 -17.85 9.03 6.69
N GLN A 134 -17.03 8.75 5.66
CA GLN A 134 -17.26 7.67 4.71
C GLN A 134 -15.94 7.02 4.30
N SER A 135 -16.01 5.75 3.92
CA SER A 135 -14.84 5.05 3.39
C SER A 135 -15.20 3.93 2.44
N GLY A 136 -14.24 3.53 1.61
CA GLY A 136 -14.41 2.44 0.66
C GLY A 136 -13.08 1.94 0.12
N TYR A 137 -13.13 0.81 -0.56
CA TYR A 137 -11.99 0.25 -1.27
C TYR A 137 -12.00 0.71 -2.72
N GLN A 138 -10.84 1.05 -3.23
CA GLN A 138 -10.68 1.47 -4.61
C GLN A 138 -9.30 1.05 -5.11
N PHE A 139 -9.23 0.70 -6.38
CA PHE A 139 -7.93 0.51 -6.99
C PHE A 139 -7.24 1.86 -7.18
N MET A 140 -5.93 1.94 -6.94
CA MET A 140 -5.18 3.21 -6.99
C MET A 140 -5.34 3.98 -8.30
N TRP A 141 -5.65 3.31 -9.42
CA TRP A 141 -5.83 3.95 -10.74
C TRP A 141 -7.24 4.47 -11.00
N GLN A 142 -8.23 4.15 -10.16
CA GLN A 142 -9.58 4.71 -10.32
C GLN A 142 -9.59 6.12 -9.74
N GLN A 143 -10.12 7.11 -10.47
CA GLN A 143 -10.47 8.43 -9.93
C GLN A 143 -11.93 8.42 -9.49
N LYS A 144 -12.20 8.86 -8.25
CA LYS A 144 -13.56 9.11 -7.80
C LYS A 144 -13.87 10.59 -7.97
N ASN A 145 -14.86 10.90 -8.81
CA ASN A 145 -15.34 12.26 -8.97
C ASN A 145 -16.10 12.70 -7.72
N LYS A 146 -15.87 13.95 -7.29
CA LYS A 146 -16.69 14.63 -6.29
C LYS A 146 -18.03 14.96 -6.96
N GLU A 147 -19.07 14.17 -6.68
CA GLU A 147 -20.46 14.59 -6.87
C GLU A 147 -21.01 15.13 -5.55
#